data_AF-A0A936FTB0-F1
#
_entry.id   AF-A0A936FTB0-F1
#
_cell.length_a   1.000
_cell.length_b   1.000
_cell.length_c   1.000
_cell.angle_alpha   90.00
_cell.angle_beta   90.00
_cell.angle_gamma   90.00
#
_symmetry.space_group_name_H-M   'P 1'
#
loop_
_entity.id
_entity.type
_entity.pdbx_description
1 polymer ?
#
loop_
_entity_poly.entity_id
_entity_poly.type
_entity_poly.pdbx_seq_one_letter_code
_entity_poly.pdbx_strand_id
1 'polypeptide(L)'
;MLTEYLGNDLTKISNEIDKLALNLAVNETITSALIEKYIGISKDYNFFELQKAIATRDKEKIYNIISYFDAQPKQFSIIPAIITLYNFFSRVYMLAYTSGKSNQEICKELGIREFFLKDYSNALTNYPVTKTKMILQFLCEYDLKSKGVNQVNTNDSALLKELTWKILHC
;
A
#
# COMPACT_ATOMS: atom_id res chain seq x y z
N MET A 1 7.54 -3.38 9.33
CA MET A 1 6.74 -2.43 10.12
C MET A 1 7.41 -1.06 10.24
N LEU A 2 8.48 -0.89 11.03
CA LEU A 2 9.15 0.43 11.19
C LEU A 2 9.76 0.96 9.88
N THR A 3 10.51 0.12 9.16
CA THR A 3 11.11 0.45 7.86
C THR A 3 10.09 0.64 6.75
N GLU A 4 8.95 -0.05 6.83
CA GLU A 4 7.83 0.10 5.87
C GLU A 4 7.14 1.46 6.01
N TYR A 5 7.09 2.00 7.23
CA TYR A 5 6.46 3.28 7.52
C TYR A 5 7.41 4.47 7.36
N LEU A 6 8.63 4.35 7.89
CA LEU A 6 9.62 5.44 7.90
C LEU A 6 10.46 5.47 6.61
N GLY A 7 10.32 4.46 5.75
CA GLY A 7 11.11 4.32 4.53
C GLY A 7 12.58 4.04 4.84
N ASN A 8 13.47 4.56 4.00
CA ASN A 8 14.92 4.38 4.13
C ASN A 8 15.62 5.52 4.88
N ASP A 9 14.88 6.41 5.55
CA ASP A 9 15.47 7.50 6.34
C ASP A 9 15.89 6.98 7.73
N LEU A 10 17.15 6.54 7.82
CA LEU A 10 17.76 6.02 9.04
C LEU A 10 17.70 7.02 10.21
N THR A 11 17.69 8.32 9.92
CA THR A 11 17.60 9.37 10.95
C THR A 11 16.23 9.37 11.60
N LYS A 12 15.16 9.29 10.79
CA LYS A 12 13.79 9.16 11.31
C LYS A 12 13.59 7.87 12.07
N ILE A 13 14.15 6.75 11.58
CA ILE A 13 14.11 5.47 12.27
C ILE A 13 14.77 5.57 13.65
N SER A 14 15.97 6.15 13.72
CA SER A 14 16.66 6.36 15.00
C SER A 14 15.81 7.18 15.97
N ASN A 15 15.26 8.31 15.50
CA ASN A 15 14.46 9.20 16.35
C ASN A 15 13.20 8.52 16.91
N GLU A 16 12.49 7.72 16.12
CA GLU A 16 11.30 6.99 16.60
C GLU A 16 11.68 5.83 17.53
N ILE A 17 12.84 5.20 17.33
CA ILE A 17 13.39 4.19 18.26
C ILE A 17 13.78 4.84 19.60
N ASP A 18 14.41 6.02 19.57
CA ASP A 18 14.79 6.77 20.78
C ASP A 18 13.56 7.18 21.60
N LYS A 19 12.48 7.64 20.93
CA LYS A 19 11.19 7.92 21.59
C LYS A 19 10.57 6.68 22.22
N LEU A 20 10.66 5.53 21.53
CA LEU A 20 10.21 4.25 22.08
C LEU A 20 11.02 3.90 23.33
N ALA A 21 12.34 3.98 23.27
CA ALA A 21 13.25 3.67 24.38
C ALA A 21 12.97 4.52 25.63
N LEU A 22 12.61 5.79 25.47
CA LEU A 22 12.22 6.67 26.60
C LEU A 22 10.94 6.22 27.32
N ASN A 23 10.06 5.48 26.63
CA ASN A 23 8.75 5.06 27.15
C ASN A 23 8.69 3.58 27.54
N LEU A 24 9.76 2.81 27.31
CA LEU A 24 9.84 1.38 27.63
C LEU A 24 10.42 1.18 29.03
N ALA A 25 9.89 0.18 29.74
CA ALA A 25 10.52 -0.26 30.98
C ALA A 25 11.88 -0.93 30.70
N VAL A 26 12.79 -0.91 31.68
CA VAL A 26 14.09 -1.57 31.57
C VAL A 26 13.89 -3.06 31.27
N ASN A 27 14.50 -3.54 30.17
CA ASN A 27 14.38 -4.90 29.63
C ASN A 27 13.02 -5.30 29.03
N GLU A 28 12.14 -4.33 28.73
CA GLU A 28 10.89 -4.62 28.02
C GLU A 28 11.15 -4.96 26.53
N THR A 29 10.49 -6.00 26.02
CA THR A 29 10.60 -6.39 24.60
C THR A 29 9.71 -5.51 23.73
N ILE A 30 10.26 -4.95 22.65
CA ILE A 30 9.49 -4.14 21.69
C ILE A 30 8.49 -5.03 20.95
N THR A 31 7.19 -4.80 21.20
CA THR A 31 6.08 -5.50 20.54
C THR A 31 5.37 -4.58 19.54
N SER A 32 4.61 -5.16 18.60
CA SER A 32 3.80 -4.37 17.64
C SER A 32 2.79 -3.45 18.34
N ALA A 33 2.24 -3.87 19.49
CA ALA A 33 1.32 -3.06 20.28
C ALA A 33 2.01 -1.81 20.86
N LEU A 34 3.26 -1.93 21.28
CA LEU A 34 4.05 -0.80 21.76
C LEU A 34 4.40 0.16 20.62
N ILE A 35 4.78 -0.37 19.45
CA ILE A 35 5.02 0.45 18.24
C ILE A 35 3.75 1.21 17.84
N GLU A 36 2.60 0.56 17.82
CA GLU A 36 1.33 1.21 17.48
C GLU A 36 0.95 2.28 18.50
N LYS A 37 1.11 1.99 19.79
CA LYS A 37 0.81 2.93 20.87
C LYS A 37 1.68 4.18 20.84
N TYR A 38 2.99 4.04 20.61
CA TYR A 38 3.96 5.12 20.77
C TYR A 38 4.35 5.81 19.45
N ILE A 39 4.25 5.11 18.32
CA ILE A 39 4.60 5.64 16.98
C ILE A 39 3.35 5.84 16.11
N GLY A 40 2.23 5.16 16.40
CA GLY A 40 1.02 5.27 15.58
C GLY A 40 1.06 4.44 14.30
N ILE A 41 1.92 3.43 14.23
CA ILE A 41 2.02 2.51 13.09
C ILE A 41 1.23 1.26 13.43
N SER A 42 0.20 0.93 12.66
CA SER A 42 -0.50 -0.34 12.80
C SER A 42 0.11 -1.41 11.89
N LYS A 43 0.30 -2.61 12.42
CA LYS A 43 0.71 -3.78 11.61
C LYS A 43 -0.41 -4.22 10.67
N ASP A 44 -1.67 -4.01 11.07
CA ASP A 44 -2.84 -4.48 10.33
C ASP A 44 -3.41 -3.42 9.38
N TYR A 45 -3.01 -2.14 9.56
CA TYR A 45 -3.44 -1.01 8.75
C TYR A 45 -2.23 -0.28 8.15
N ASN A 46 -1.73 -0.82 7.03
CA ASN A 46 -0.63 -0.27 6.24
C ASN A 46 -0.90 -0.44 4.73
N PHE A 47 -0.04 0.08 3.85
CA PHE A 47 -0.26 0.03 2.39
C PHE A 47 -0.16 -1.37 1.78
N PHE A 48 0.58 -2.30 2.38
CA PHE A 48 0.63 -3.68 1.92
C PHE A 48 -0.66 -4.42 2.25
N GLU A 49 -1.19 -4.21 3.46
CA GLU A 49 -2.51 -4.73 3.83
C GLU A 49 -3.60 -4.10 2.98
N LEU A 50 -3.50 -2.81 2.63
CA LEU A 50 -4.41 -2.15 1.70
C LEU A 50 -4.34 -2.78 0.31
N GLN A 51 -3.14 -2.98 -0.23
CA GLN A 51 -2.93 -3.65 -1.51
C GLN A 51 -3.56 -5.04 -1.52
N LYS A 52 -3.34 -5.83 -0.47
CA LYS A 52 -3.88 -7.19 -0.36
C LYS A 52 -5.42 -7.19 -0.27
N ALA A 53 -5.98 -6.28 0.52
CA ALA A 53 -7.43 -6.13 0.64
C ALA A 53 -8.05 -5.68 -0.69
N ILE A 54 -7.42 -4.74 -1.40
CA ILE A 54 -7.81 -4.34 -2.76
C ILE A 54 -7.73 -5.54 -3.71
N ALA A 55 -6.60 -6.26 -3.76
CA ALA A 55 -6.39 -7.40 -4.64
C ALA A 55 -7.47 -8.49 -4.49
N THR A 56 -7.93 -8.71 -3.25
CA THR A 56 -8.97 -9.68 -2.90
C THR A 56 -10.39 -9.10 -2.89
N ARG A 57 -10.54 -7.79 -3.14
CA ARG A 57 -11.80 -7.02 -3.03
C ARG A 57 -12.47 -7.12 -1.66
N ASP A 58 -11.68 -7.25 -0.60
CA ASP A 58 -12.15 -7.23 0.79
C ASP A 58 -12.56 -5.81 1.19
N LYS A 59 -13.81 -5.46 0.92
CA LYS A 59 -14.35 -4.11 1.16
C LYS A 59 -14.29 -3.71 2.63
N GLU A 60 -14.56 -4.63 3.53
CA GLU A 60 -14.57 -4.35 4.97
C GLU A 60 -13.16 -3.97 5.44
N LYS A 61 -12.16 -4.79 5.09
CA LYS A 61 -10.77 -4.49 5.43
C LYS A 61 -10.29 -3.20 4.78
N ILE A 62 -10.68 -2.93 3.54
CA ILE A 62 -10.38 -1.66 2.86
C ILE A 62 -10.96 -0.48 3.65
N TYR A 63 -12.26 -0.51 4.01
CA TYR A 63 -12.88 0.59 4.75
C TYR A 63 -12.23 0.81 6.11
N ASN A 64 -11.88 -0.25 6.83
CA ASN A 64 -11.17 -0.15 8.10
C ASN A 64 -9.79 0.52 7.94
N ILE A 65 -9.01 0.13 6.92
CA ILE A 65 -7.71 0.73 6.63
C ILE A 65 -7.86 2.21 6.24
N ILE A 66 -8.81 2.55 5.38
CA ILE A 66 -9.04 3.94 4.98
C ILE A 66 -9.49 4.79 6.17
N SER A 67 -10.38 4.27 7.02
CA SER A 67 -10.82 4.97 8.24
C SER A 67 -9.66 5.20 9.21
N TYR A 68 -8.72 4.25 9.30
CA TYR A 68 -7.51 4.40 10.10
C TYR A 68 -6.65 5.57 9.61
N PHE A 69 -6.37 5.64 8.30
CA PHE A 69 -5.58 6.74 7.73
C PHE A 69 -6.30 8.09 7.80
N ASP A 70 -7.62 8.11 7.66
CA ASP A 70 -8.42 9.35 7.75
C ASP A 70 -8.48 9.93 9.17
N ALA A 71 -8.32 9.08 10.19
CA ALA A 71 -8.19 9.53 11.59
C ALA A 71 -6.82 10.17 11.91
N GLN A 72 -5.80 9.98 11.05
CA GLN A 72 -4.43 10.48 11.24
C GLN A 72 -3.90 11.27 10.01
N PRO A 73 -4.62 12.27 9.49
CA PRO A 73 -4.35 12.86 8.18
C PRO A 73 -3.03 13.65 8.11
N LYS A 74 -2.51 14.14 9.25
CA LYS A 74 -1.26 14.91 9.31
C LYS A 74 0.02 14.06 9.27
N GLN A 75 -0.11 12.74 9.44
CA GLN A 75 1.04 11.82 9.52
C GLN A 75 1.20 10.95 8.27
N PHE A 76 0.21 11.02 7.38
CA PHE A 76 0.11 10.15 6.21
C PHE A 76 0.47 10.91 4.93
N SER A 77 1.25 10.26 4.06
CA SER A 77 1.38 10.66 2.66
C SER A 77 0.81 9.59 1.75
N ILE A 78 0.09 9.98 0.71
CA ILE A 78 -0.49 9.05 -0.28
C ILE A 78 0.56 8.46 -1.23
N ILE A 79 1.73 9.08 -1.37
CA ILE A 79 2.76 8.70 -2.33
C ILE A 79 3.17 7.22 -2.20
N PRO A 80 3.49 6.68 -1.00
CA PRO A 80 3.82 5.26 -0.86
C PRO A 80 2.66 4.32 -1.21
N ALA A 81 1.40 4.73 -0.97
CA ALA A 81 0.24 3.94 -1.38
C ALA A 81 0.15 3.85 -2.91
N ILE A 82 0.34 4.97 -3.61
CA ILE A 82 0.35 5.02 -5.08
C ILE A 82 1.45 4.13 -5.65
N ILE A 83 2.69 4.24 -5.13
CA ILE A 83 3.82 3.44 -5.60
C ILE A 83 3.57 1.95 -5.40
N THR A 84 3.11 1.54 -4.21
CA THR A 84 2.80 0.14 -3.88
C THR A 84 1.73 -0.41 -4.83
N LEU A 85 0.61 0.30 -4.99
CA LEU A 85 -0.48 -0.13 -5.86
C LEU A 85 -0.06 -0.13 -7.35
N TYR A 86 0.70 0.86 -7.81
CA TYR A 86 1.15 0.94 -9.20
C TYR A 86 2.07 -0.24 -9.55
N ASN A 87 3.05 -0.55 -8.71
CA ASN A 87 3.93 -1.69 -8.91
C ASN A 87 3.15 -3.02 -8.92
N PHE A 88 2.18 -3.15 -8.01
CA PHE A 88 1.34 -4.33 -7.95
C PHE A 88 0.49 -4.50 -9.21
N PHE A 89 -0.32 -3.50 -9.57
CA PHE A 89 -1.20 -3.58 -10.73
C PHE A 89 -0.46 -3.58 -12.05
N SER A 90 0.76 -3.02 -12.14
CA SER A 90 1.62 -3.17 -13.32
C SER A 90 1.99 -4.64 -13.55
N ARG A 91 2.32 -5.37 -12.47
CA ARG A 91 2.60 -6.82 -12.55
C ARG A 91 1.35 -7.63 -12.84
N VAL A 92 0.20 -7.27 -12.26
CA VAL A 92 -1.10 -7.90 -12.60
C VAL A 92 -1.40 -7.72 -14.09
N TYR A 93 -1.16 -6.52 -14.64
CA TYR A 93 -1.37 -6.22 -16.06
C TYR A 93 -0.45 -7.07 -16.94
N MET A 94 0.85 -7.11 -16.61
CA MET A 94 1.83 -7.91 -17.35
C MET A 94 1.52 -9.41 -17.31
N LEU A 95 1.05 -9.94 -16.17
CA LEU A 95 0.66 -11.34 -16.01
C LEU A 95 -0.40 -11.79 -17.02
N ALA A 96 -1.29 -10.89 -17.44
CA ALA A 96 -2.32 -11.23 -18.42
C ALA A 96 -1.77 -11.57 -19.82
N TYR A 97 -0.49 -11.25 -20.08
CA TYR A 97 0.19 -11.47 -21.36
C TYR A 97 1.26 -12.57 -21.29
N THR A 98 1.29 -13.37 -20.22
CA THR A 98 2.26 -14.45 -20.05
C THR A 98 1.71 -15.84 -20.42
N SER A 99 0.68 -15.89 -21.27
CA SER A 99 0.06 -17.14 -21.71
C SER A 99 1.08 -18.13 -22.29
N GLY A 100 1.00 -19.39 -21.88
CA GLY A 100 1.88 -20.46 -22.35
C GLY A 100 3.25 -20.55 -21.67
N LYS A 101 3.56 -19.64 -20.74
CA LYS A 101 4.79 -19.69 -19.92
C LYS A 101 4.59 -20.53 -18.66
N SER A 102 5.64 -21.18 -18.19
CA SER A 102 5.67 -21.84 -16.89
C SER A 102 5.68 -20.82 -15.74
N ASN A 103 5.27 -21.24 -14.53
CA ASN A 103 5.29 -20.37 -13.34
C ASN A 103 6.68 -19.75 -13.09
N GLN A 104 7.75 -20.50 -13.33
CA GLN A 104 9.12 -20.03 -13.14
C GLN A 104 9.49 -18.92 -14.13
N GLU A 105 9.13 -19.07 -15.39
CA GLU A 105 9.35 -18.05 -16.43
C GLU A 105 8.55 -16.78 -16.13
N ILE A 106 7.28 -16.93 -15.74
CA ILE A 106 6.40 -15.82 -15.33
C ILE A 106 7.03 -15.07 -14.15
N CYS A 107 7.48 -15.77 -13.12
CA CYS A 107 8.08 -15.15 -11.94
C CYS A 107 9.35 -14.37 -12.27
N LYS A 108 10.20 -14.93 -13.15
CA LYS A 108 11.42 -14.27 -13.62
C LYS A 108 11.11 -12.99 -14.38
N GLU A 109 10.12 -13.02 -15.27
CA GLU A 109 9.72 -11.88 -16.09
C GLU A 109 9.07 -10.76 -15.26
N LEU A 110 8.20 -11.13 -14.31
CA LEU A 110 7.54 -10.15 -13.43
C LEU A 110 8.44 -9.65 -12.29
N GLY A 111 9.61 -10.28 -12.09
CA GLY A 111 10.52 -9.98 -10.98
C GLY A 111 9.89 -10.28 -9.61
N ILE A 112 9.13 -11.37 -9.51
CA ILE A 112 8.44 -11.79 -8.28
C ILE A 112 8.92 -13.17 -7.83
N ARG A 113 8.71 -13.46 -6.54
CA ARG A 113 8.89 -14.83 -6.02
C ARG A 113 7.64 -15.65 -6.29
N GLU A 114 7.83 -16.94 -6.55
CA GLU A 114 6.75 -17.88 -6.89
C GLU A 114 5.62 -17.91 -5.85
N PHE A 115 5.95 -17.77 -4.57
CA PHE A 115 4.97 -17.66 -3.48
C PHE A 115 3.89 -16.59 -3.73
N PHE A 116 4.23 -15.46 -4.37
CA PHE A 116 3.31 -14.36 -4.61
C PHE A 116 2.49 -14.52 -5.90
N LEU A 117 2.83 -15.46 -6.79
CA LEU A 117 2.17 -15.62 -8.08
C LEU A 117 0.66 -15.85 -7.93
N LYS A 118 0.25 -16.55 -6.88
CA LYS A 118 -1.16 -16.79 -6.56
C LYS A 118 -1.91 -15.48 -6.27
N ASP A 119 -1.30 -14.55 -5.56
CA ASP A 119 -1.93 -13.26 -5.22
C ASP A 119 -2.15 -12.40 -6.48
N TYR A 120 -1.16 -12.37 -7.38
CA TYR A 120 -1.31 -11.69 -8.67
C TYR A 120 -2.37 -12.34 -9.57
N SER A 121 -2.44 -13.68 -9.57
CA SER A 121 -3.44 -14.43 -10.34
C SER A 121 -4.86 -14.19 -9.83
N ASN A 122 -5.05 -14.19 -8.51
CA ASN A 122 -6.31 -13.86 -7.87
C ASN A 122 -6.72 -12.41 -8.19
N ALA A 123 -5.78 -11.47 -8.12
CA ALA A 123 -6.03 -10.08 -8.45
C ALA A 123 -6.46 -9.91 -9.92
N LEU A 124 -5.85 -10.63 -10.86
CA LEU A 124 -6.22 -10.60 -12.28
C LEU A 124 -7.65 -11.12 -12.52
N THR A 125 -8.11 -12.07 -11.71
CA THR A 125 -9.49 -12.58 -11.77
C THR A 125 -10.48 -11.53 -11.28
N ASN A 126 -10.15 -10.83 -10.19
CA ASN A 126 -10.96 -9.75 -9.62
C ASN A 126 -10.93 -8.45 -10.44
N TYR A 127 -9.82 -8.22 -11.15
CA TYR A 127 -9.55 -7.07 -11.98
C TYR A 127 -8.99 -7.54 -13.33
N PRO A 128 -9.85 -7.87 -14.29
CA PRO A 128 -9.42 -8.21 -15.64
C PRO A 128 -8.64 -7.06 -16.29
N VAL A 129 -7.92 -7.35 -17.37
CA VAL A 129 -7.01 -6.43 -18.08
C VAL A 129 -7.56 -5.02 -18.26
N THR A 130 -8.82 -4.88 -18.69
CA THR A 130 -9.47 -3.57 -18.87
C THR A 130 -9.52 -2.78 -17.56
N LYS A 131 -9.89 -3.41 -16.45
CA LYS A 131 -9.93 -2.78 -15.12
C LYS A 131 -8.54 -2.47 -14.60
N THR A 132 -7.58 -3.39 -14.76
CA THR A 132 -6.19 -3.14 -14.38
C THR A 132 -5.63 -1.91 -15.09
N LYS A 133 -5.90 -1.77 -16.39
CA LYS A 133 -5.51 -0.59 -17.17
C LYS A 133 -6.15 0.69 -16.63
N MET A 134 -7.44 0.68 -16.30
CA MET A 134 -8.11 1.83 -15.69
C MET A 134 -7.51 2.19 -14.32
N ILE A 135 -7.21 1.19 -13.50
CA ILE A 135 -6.57 1.40 -12.19
C ILE A 135 -5.20 2.05 -12.35
N LEU A 136 -4.39 1.62 -13.31
CA LEU A 136 -3.10 2.26 -13.61
C LEU A 136 -3.28 3.71 -14.05
N GLN A 137 -4.30 4.02 -14.85
CA GLN A 137 -4.63 5.40 -15.22
C GLN A 137 -5.03 6.25 -14.01
N PHE A 138 -5.87 5.72 -13.11
CA PHE A 138 -6.18 6.41 -11.86
C PHE A 138 -4.93 6.64 -11.02
N LEU A 139 -4.04 5.67 -10.89
CA LEU A 139 -2.81 5.83 -10.11
C LEU A 139 -1.91 6.94 -10.68
N CYS A 140 -1.79 7.05 -12.00
CA CYS A 140 -1.08 8.16 -12.64
C CYS A 140 -1.77 9.52 -12.40
N GLU A 141 -3.10 9.58 -12.49
CA GLU A 141 -3.87 10.80 -12.18
C GLU A 141 -3.63 11.25 -10.72
N TYR A 142 -3.62 10.31 -9.78
CA TYR A 142 -3.45 10.61 -8.36
C TYR A 142 -2.00 10.89 -7.98
N ASP A 143 -1.02 10.35 -8.70
CA ASP A 143 0.37 10.77 -8.58
C ASP A 143 0.51 12.26 -8.91
N LEU A 144 -0.09 12.73 -10.00
CA LEU A 144 -0.10 14.15 -10.36
C LEU A 144 -0.83 15.01 -9.31
N LYS A 145 -2.01 14.58 -8.83
CA LYS A 145 -2.76 15.29 -7.78
C LYS A 145 -2.00 15.38 -6.45
N SER A 146 -1.30 14.31 -6.06
CA SER A 146 -0.47 14.29 -4.85
C SER A 146 0.69 15.29 -4.91
N LYS A 147 1.13 15.64 -6.12
CA LYS A 147 2.19 16.63 -6.40
C LYS A 147 1.64 18.04 -6.61
N GLY A 148 0.34 18.26 -6.39
CA GLY A 148 -0.30 19.57 -6.52
C GLY A 148 -0.58 20.01 -7.97
N VAL A 149 -0.46 19.10 -8.94
CA VAL A 149 -0.82 19.41 -10.33
C VAL A 149 -2.34 19.48 -10.43
N ASN A 150 -2.86 20.61 -10.94
CA ASN A 150 -4.29 20.89 -11.14
C ASN A 150 -5.16 21.00 -9.87
N GLN A 151 -4.58 21.12 -8.66
CA GLN A 151 -5.34 21.39 -7.42
C GLN A 151 -4.56 22.29 -6.44
N VAL A 152 -5.29 23.15 -5.73
CA VAL A 152 -4.76 23.98 -4.63
C VAL A 152 -5.29 23.38 -3.32
N ASN A 153 -4.39 22.90 -2.45
CA ASN A 153 -4.66 22.28 -1.15
C ASN A 153 -5.33 20.90 -1.19
N THR A 154 -4.53 19.85 -1.40
CA THR A 154 -4.99 18.46 -1.38
C THR A 154 -4.69 17.78 -0.05
N ASN A 155 -5.72 17.18 0.55
CA ASN A 155 -5.56 16.29 1.70
C ASN A 155 -5.30 14.86 1.19
N ASP A 156 -4.14 14.29 1.52
CA ASP A 156 -3.74 12.95 1.11
C ASP A 156 -4.74 11.87 1.56
N SER A 157 -5.35 12.01 2.74
CA SER A 157 -6.37 11.03 3.20
C SER A 157 -7.61 11.05 2.30
N ALA A 158 -8.06 12.24 1.88
CA ALA A 158 -9.18 12.42 0.98
C ALA A 158 -8.87 11.85 -0.41
N LEU A 159 -7.66 12.09 -0.92
CA LEU A 159 -7.19 11.49 -2.17
C LEU A 159 -7.19 9.96 -2.10
N LEU A 160 -6.67 9.38 -1.02
CA LEU A 160 -6.60 7.93 -0.88
C LEU A 160 -8.01 7.33 -0.84
N LYS A 161 -8.94 7.98 -0.13
CA LYS A 161 -10.35 7.58 -0.06
C LYS A 161 -11.02 7.59 -1.43
N GLU A 162 -10.87 8.67 -2.20
CA GLU A 162 -11.44 8.78 -3.55
C GLU A 162 -10.81 7.78 -4.53
N LEU A 163 -9.48 7.63 -4.51
CA LEU A 163 -8.74 6.67 -5.34
C LEU A 163 -9.24 5.24 -5.08
N THR A 164 -9.34 4.86 -3.80
CA THR A 164 -9.78 3.53 -3.39
C THR A 164 -11.22 3.26 -3.82
N TRP A 165 -12.09 4.26 -3.71
CA TRP A 165 -13.46 4.16 -4.22
C TRP A 165 -13.49 3.93 -5.73
N LYS A 166 -12.70 4.69 -6.51
CA LYS A 166 -12.59 4.52 -7.98
C LYS A 166 -12.10 3.12 -8.36
N ILE A 167 -11.09 2.60 -7.66
CA ILE A 167 -10.57 1.24 -7.87
C ILE A 167 -11.64 0.18 -7.58
N LEU A 168 -12.47 0.37 -6.54
CA LEU A 168 -13.52 -0.59 -6.21
C LEU A 168 -14.68 -0.61 -7.21
N HIS A 169 -14.91 0.48 -7.93
CA HIS A 169 -16.08 0.65 -8.81
C HIS A 169 -15.76 0.75 -10.30
N CYS A 170 -14.50 0.51 -10.70
CA CYS A 170 -14.15 0.30 -12.11
C CYS A 170 -14.57 -1.08 -12.64
#